data_AF-A0A1J3F3P1-F1
#
_entry.id   AF-A0A1J3F3P1-F1
#
_cell.length_a   1.000
_cell.length_b   1.000
_cell.length_c   1.000
_cell.angle_alpha   90.00
_cell.angle_beta   90.00
_cell.angle_gamma   90.00
#
_symmetry.space_group_name_H-M   'P 1'
#
loop_
_entity.id
_entity.type
_entity.pdbx_description
1 polymer ?
#
loop_
_entity_poly.entity_id
_entity_poly.type
_entity_poly.pdbx_seq_one_letter_code
_entity_poly.pdbx_strand_id
1 'polypeptide(L)'
;VELMLQGYTLVSSFIPLELGSADVILGVQWLETLGDTNANWKLQILKFRVGEKMVVLRGDPSLCCSSVSFKALWKAVEQQGEGLIVEFGGLQKEG
;
A
#
# COMPACT_ATOMS: atom_id res chain seq x y z
N VAL A 1 16.43 -9.22 -10.28
CA VAL A 1 16.39 -8.88 -8.85
C VAL A 1 15.20 -9.58 -8.23
N GLU A 2 15.37 -10.15 -7.04
CA GLU A 2 14.27 -10.73 -6.27
C GLU A 2 13.64 -9.68 -5.37
N LEU A 3 12.31 -9.62 -5.39
CA LEU A 3 11.53 -8.70 -4.58
C LEU A 3 10.38 -9.46 -3.90
N MET A 4 10.25 -9.27 -2.59
CA MET A 4 9.24 -9.94 -1.78
C MET A 4 8.09 -8.97 -1.47
N LEU A 5 6.87 -9.34 -1.85
CA LEU A 5 5.64 -8.58 -1.65
C LEU A 5 4.64 -9.43 -0.88
N GLN A 6 4.39 -9.09 0.39
CA GLN A 6 3.32 -9.72 1.19
C GLN A 6 3.38 -11.27 1.18
N GLY A 7 4.59 -11.82 1.22
CA GLY A 7 4.83 -13.27 1.18
C GLY A 7 4.90 -13.89 -0.24
N TYR A 8 4.82 -13.09 -1.29
CA TYR A 8 5.06 -13.49 -2.68
C TYR A 8 6.40 -12.97 -3.16
N THR A 9 7.28 -13.86 -3.63
CA THR A 9 8.57 -13.48 -4.24
C THR A 9 8.42 -13.40 -5.75
N LEU A 10 8.76 -12.25 -6.33
CA LEU A 10 8.86 -12.07 -7.77
C LEU A 10 10.30 -11.85 -8.19
N VAL A 11 10.64 -12.36 -9.37
CA VAL A 11 11.91 -12.10 -10.04
C VAL A 11 11.61 -11.23 -11.24
N SER A 12 12.19 -10.03 -11.28
CA SER A 12 12.06 -9.15 -12.44
C SER A 12 13.34 -8.37 -12.71
N SER A 13 13.46 -7.89 -13.94
CA SER A 13 14.45 -6.91 -14.38
C SER A 13 13.90 -5.51 -14.14
N PHE A 14 14.57 -4.73 -13.29
CA PHE A 14 14.18 -3.35 -12.99
C PHE A 14 15.08 -2.37 -13.73
N ILE A 15 14.51 -1.21 -14.08
CA ILE A 15 15.26 -0.08 -14.63
C ILE A 15 15.53 0.89 -13.47
N PRO A 16 16.79 1.29 -13.23
CA PRO A 16 17.12 2.24 -12.17
C PRO A 16 16.59 3.63 -12.55
N LEU A 17 15.66 4.15 -11.74
CA LEU A 17 15.00 5.44 -11.94
C LEU A 17 14.83 6.14 -10.59
N GLU A 18 14.93 7.47 -10.57
CA GLU A 18 14.55 8.26 -9.40
C GLU A 18 13.02 8.40 -9.35
N LEU A 19 12.38 7.61 -8.48
CA LEU A 19 10.93 7.48 -8.40
C LEU A 19 10.27 8.37 -7.34
N GLY A 20 11.06 9.22 -6.67
CA GLY A 20 10.57 10.14 -5.64
C GLY A 20 10.08 9.42 -4.39
N SER A 21 8.76 9.18 -4.30
CA SER A 21 8.10 8.59 -3.14
C SER A 21 7.89 7.07 -3.22
N ALA A 22 8.28 6.44 -4.32
CA ALA A 22 8.19 4.99 -4.50
C ALA A 22 9.59 4.38 -4.59
N ASP A 23 9.77 3.19 -4.03
CA ASP A 23 11.04 2.44 -4.16
C ASP A 23 11.12 1.70 -5.50
N VAL A 24 9.99 1.17 -5.97
CA VAL A 24 9.90 0.31 -7.15
C VAL A 24 8.56 0.51 -7.87
N ILE A 25 8.58 0.58 -9.20
CA ILE A 25 7.38 0.49 -10.04
C ILE A 25 7.37 -0.85 -10.76
N LEU A 26 6.29 -1.60 -10.57
CA LEU A 26 6.00 -2.80 -11.35
C LEU A 26 5.08 -2.42 -12.51
N GLY A 27 5.66 -2.38 -13.70
CA GLY A 27 4.95 -2.01 -14.92
C GLY A 27 4.14 -3.15 -15.53
N VAL A 28 3.56 -2.84 -16.69
CA VAL A 28 2.75 -3.79 -17.47
C VAL A 28 3.53 -5.05 -17.86
N GLN A 29 4.83 -4.94 -18.10
CA GLN A 29 5.70 -6.09 -18.39
C GLN A 29 5.68 -7.14 -17.28
N TRP A 30 5.62 -6.72 -16.01
CA TRP A 30 5.45 -7.67 -14.90
C TRP A 30 4.03 -8.22 -14.84
N LEU A 31 3.02 -7.37 -15.01
CA LEU A 31 1.61 -7.79 -15.01
C LEU A 31 1.33 -8.85 -16.09
N GLU A 32 1.95 -8.75 -17.26
CA GLU A 32 1.84 -9.74 -18.34
C GLU A 32 2.28 -11.14 -17.90
N THR A 33 3.30 -11.23 -17.04
CA THR A 33 3.79 -12.54 -16.52
C THR A 33 2.79 -13.25 -15.62
N LEU A 34 1.80 -12.52 -15.08
CA LEU A 34 0.80 -13.06 -14.15
C LEU A 34 -0.38 -13.71 -14.87
N GLY A 35 -0.55 -13.45 -16.17
CA GLY A 35 -1.71 -13.88 -16.95
C GLY A 35 -3.00 -13.22 -16.47
N ASP A 36 -4.07 -14.02 -16.30
CA ASP A 36 -5.36 -13.51 -15.86
C ASP A 36 -5.30 -13.01 -14.41
N THR A 37 -5.64 -11.73 -14.23
CA THR A 37 -5.66 -11.07 -12.91
C THR A 37 -7.01 -10.43 -12.63
N ASN A 38 -7.36 -10.33 -11.35
CA ASN A 38 -8.52 -9.60 -10.87
C ASN A 38 -8.07 -8.44 -9.99
N ALA A 39 -8.34 -7.22 -10.43
CA ALA A 39 -8.00 -6.00 -9.71
C ALA A 39 -9.27 -5.31 -9.20
N ASN A 40 -9.30 -5.02 -7.90
CA ASN A 40 -10.26 -4.12 -7.30
C ASN A 40 -9.56 -2.79 -6.99
N TRP A 41 -9.74 -1.82 -7.87
CA TRP A 41 -9.11 -0.49 -7.76
C TRP A 41 -9.65 0.33 -6.58
N LYS A 42 -10.91 0.13 -6.18
CA LYS A 42 -11.48 0.85 -5.03
C LYS A 42 -10.84 0.40 -3.72
N LEU A 43 -10.62 -0.89 -3.56
CA LEU A 43 -10.02 -1.48 -2.36
C LEU A 43 -8.50 -1.66 -2.48
N GLN A 44 -7.91 -1.30 -3.62
CA GLN A 44 -6.50 -1.51 -3.96
C GLN A 44 -6.08 -2.98 -3.77
N ILE A 45 -6.88 -3.93 -4.28
CA ILE A 45 -6.58 -5.38 -4.17
C ILE A 45 -6.24 -5.93 -5.55
N LEU A 46 -5.09 -6.60 -5.67
CA LEU A 46 -4.71 -7.36 -6.86
C LEU A 46 -4.68 -8.86 -6.52
N LYS A 47 -5.35 -9.66 -7.34
CA LYS A 47 -5.45 -11.12 -7.19
C LYS A 47 -5.00 -11.79 -8.47
N PHE A 48 -4.14 -12.79 -8.36
CA PHE A 48 -3.65 -13.56 -9.49
C PHE A 48 -3.26 -14.97 -9.05
N ARG A 49 -3.21 -15.90 -10.00
CA ARG A 49 -2.92 -17.30 -9.73
C ARG A 49 -1.47 -17.63 -10.06
N VAL A 50 -0.79 -18.29 -9.12
CA VAL A 50 0.56 -18.83 -9.31
C VAL A 50 0.51 -20.33 -9.04
N GLY A 51 0.52 -21.12 -10.11
CA GLY A 51 0.25 -22.55 -10.04
C GLY A 51 -1.15 -22.84 -9.48
N GLU A 52 -1.23 -23.50 -8.33
CA GLU A 52 -2.50 -23.79 -7.66
C GLU A 52 -2.87 -22.76 -6.59
N LYS A 53 -1.96 -21.83 -6.26
CA LYS A 53 -2.14 -20.87 -5.18
C LYS A 53 -2.67 -19.56 -5.72
N MET A 54 -3.60 -18.98 -4.97
CA MET A 54 -4.14 -17.65 -5.24
C MET A 54 -3.36 -16.64 -4.40
N VAL A 55 -2.66 -15.72 -5.06
CA VAL A 55 -1.91 -14.64 -4.42
C VAL A 55 -2.80 -13.41 -4.32
N VAL A 56 -2.76 -12.73 -3.17
CA VAL A 56 -3.51 -11.49 -2.93
C VAL A 56 -2.54 -10.43 -2.45
N LEU A 57 -2.38 -9.38 -3.25
CA LEU A 57 -1.68 -8.17 -2.85
C LEU A 57 -2.72 -7.10 -2.48
N ARG A 58 -2.49 -6.38 -1.37
CA ARG A 58 -3.34 -5.28 -0.93
C ARG A 58 -2.54 -3.99 -0.81
N GLY A 59 -3.08 -2.88 -1.29
CA GLY A 59 -2.56 -1.56 -0.98
C GLY A 59 -2.56 -1.34 0.54
N ASP A 60 -1.56 -0.60 1.02
CA ASP A 60 -1.49 -0.18 2.41
C ASP A 60 -2.27 1.13 2.58
N PRO A 61 -3.39 1.15 3.33
CA PRO A 61 -4.17 2.36 3.55
C PRO A 61 -3.38 3.47 4.23
N SER A 62 -2.35 3.14 5.02
CA SER A 62 -1.51 4.13 5.72
C SER A 62 -0.69 4.97 4.74
N LEU A 63 -0.36 4.44 3.56
CA LEU A 63 0.33 5.16 2.49
C LEU A 63 -0.58 6.16 1.76
N CYS A 64 -1.91 6.01 1.87
CA CYS A 64 -2.87 6.97 1.35
C CYS A 64 -3.11 8.16 2.30
N CYS A 65 -2.73 8.03 3.58
CA CYS A 65 -2.84 9.09 4.57
C CYS A 65 -1.56 9.92 4.57
N SER A 66 -1.53 11.01 3.80
CA SER A 66 -0.49 12.02 3.99
C SER A 66 -0.63 12.65 5.38
N SER A 67 0.50 12.85 6.06
CA SER A 67 0.50 13.54 7.35
C SER A 67 -0.09 14.93 7.15
N VAL A 68 -1.25 15.19 7.76
CA VAL A 68 -1.88 16.50 7.74
C VAL A 68 -1.32 17.34 8.88
N SER A 69 -0.97 18.60 8.59
CA SER A 69 -0.56 19.52 9.66
C SER A 69 -1.70 19.70 10.66
N PHE A 70 -1.37 19.97 11.93
CA PHE A 70 -2.37 20.27 12.96
C PHE A 70 -3.26 21.45 12.56
N LYS A 71 -2.70 22.44 11.84
CA LYS A 71 -3.46 23.59 11.30
C LYS A 71 -4.50 23.18 10.25
N ALA A 72 -4.18 22.20 9.40
CA ALA A 72 -5.12 21.68 8.40
C ALA A 72 -6.22 20.83 9.05
N LEU A 73 -5.86 20.02 10.04
CA LEU A 73 -6.82 19.28 10.88
C LEU A 73 -7.79 20.24 11.58
N TRP A 74 -7.26 21.29 12.22
CA TRP A 74 -8.07 22.28 12.93
C TRP A 74 -9.09 22.98 12.01
N LYS A 75 -8.65 23.39 10.80
CA LYS A 75 -9.55 23.97 9.80
C LYS A 75 -10.63 23.00 9.32
N ALA A 76 -10.32 21.70 9.20
CA ALA A 76 -11.29 20.69 8.81
C ALA A 76 -12.37 20.52 9.90
N VAL A 77 -11.97 20.54 11.17
CA VAL A 77 -12.88 20.51 12.32
C VAL A 77 -13.76 21.76 12.33
N GLU A 78 -13.21 22.97 12.20
CA GLU A 78 -14.00 24.22 12.12
C GLU A 78 -15.08 24.21 11.03
N GLN A 79 -14.83 23.51 9.91
CA GLN A 79 -15.77 23.43 8.78
C GLN A 79 -16.79 22.29 8.91
N GLN A 80 -16.42 21.17 9.53
CA GLN A 80 -17.24 19.95 9.58
C GLN A 80 -17.88 19.68 10.94
N GLY A 81 -17.57 20.49 11.96
CA GLY A 81 -18.12 20.38 13.31
C GLY A 81 -17.14 19.79 14.31
N GLU A 82 -17.52 18.72 15.00
CA GLU A 82 -16.69 18.11 16.05
C GLU A 82 -15.71 17.06 15.48
N GLY A 83 -14.55 16.91 16.11
CA GLY A 83 -13.53 15.92 15.73
C GLY A 83 -12.94 15.22 16.95
N LEU A 84 -12.57 13.94 16.80
CA LEU A 84 -11.91 13.15 17.84
C LEU A 84 -10.43 12.98 17.50
N ILE A 85 -9.56 13.36 18.45
CA ILE A 85 -8.13 13.03 18.38
C ILE A 85 -7.93 11.73 19.16
N VAL A 86 -7.44 10.70 18.47
CA VAL A 86 -7.06 9.43 19.10
C VAL A 86 -5.55 9.33 19.10
N GLU A 87 -4.96 9.29 20.29
CA GLU A 87 -3.53 9.07 20.49
C GLU A 87 -3.29 7.61 20.89
N PHE A 88 -2.36 6.93 20.21
CA PHE A 88 -1.96 5.57 20.57
C PHE A 88 -0.69 5.60 21.42
N GLY A 89 -0.83 5.34 22.73
CA GLY A 89 0.26 5.39 23.70
C GLY A 89 1.23 4.19 23.72
N GLY A 90 1.11 3.25 22.77
CA GLY A 90 1.92 2.04 22.72
C GLY A 90 1.38 0.87 23.56
N LEU A 91 1.88 -0.34 23.29
CA LEU A 91 1.61 -1.55 24.07
C LEU A 91 2.75 -1.77 25.07
N GLN A 92 2.48 -1.56 26.36
CA GLN A 92 3.38 -2.04 27.41
C GLN A 92 3.13 -3.54 27.62
N LYS A 93 4.13 -4.36 27.34
CA LYS A 93 4.14 -5.77 27.74
C LYS A 93 4.57 -5.82 29.21
N GLU A 94 3.65 -6.13 30.12
CA GLU A 94 4.03 -6.60 31.46
C GLU A 94 4.79 -7.93 31.29
N GLY A 95 5.95 -8.00 31.94
CA GLY A 95 6.82 -9.19 31.97
C GLY A 95 6.30 -10.28 32.87
#